data_AF-A0A4Y2FH93-F1
#
_entry.id   AF-A0A4Y2FH93-F1
#
_cell.length_a   1.000
_cell.length_b   1.000
_cell.length_c   1.000
_cell.angle_alpha   90.00
_cell.angle_beta   90.00
_cell.angle_gamma   90.00
#
_symmetry.space_group_name_H-M   'P 1'
#
loop_
_entity.id
_entity.type
_entity.pdbx_description
1 polymer ?
#
loop_
_entity_poly.entity_id
_entity_poly.type
_entity_poly.pdbx_seq_one_letter_code
_entity_poly.pdbx_strand_id
1 'polypeptide(L)'
;MFDESMSSIMSQEKFLSNHKNKQRLINILRVKFQKEGFVVKQAQGDVDYLIIKSALEIGKSSQCVVAVGEDIDLLVIMTASTNSENIFYLKHERGKAV
;
A
#
# COMPACT_ATOMS: atom_id res chain seq x y z
N MET A 1 14.43 -19.54 -9.05
CA MET A 1 13.34 -19.46 -8.06
C MET A 1 13.63 -18.25 -7.19
N PHE A 2 12.83 -17.18 -7.20
CA PHE A 2 13.17 -15.92 -6.50
C PHE A 2 13.19 -16.06 -4.97
N ASP A 3 14.20 -15.48 -4.32
CA ASP A 3 14.33 -15.28 -2.88
C ASP A 3 14.96 -13.91 -2.54
N GLU A 4 15.01 -13.57 -1.25
CA GLU A 4 15.45 -12.27 -0.74
C GLU A 4 16.91 -11.91 -1.08
N SER A 5 17.77 -12.91 -1.27
CA SER A 5 19.20 -12.73 -1.54
C SER A 5 19.53 -12.58 -3.02
N MET A 6 18.55 -12.77 -3.90
CA MET A 6 18.76 -12.75 -5.35
C MET A 6 18.72 -11.33 -5.93
N SER A 7 19.73 -10.98 -6.72
CA SER A 7 19.65 -9.85 -7.65
C SER A 7 18.98 -10.30 -8.95
N SER A 8 17.91 -9.62 -9.35
CA SER A 8 17.12 -9.96 -10.54
C SER A 8 17.63 -9.19 -11.77
N ILE A 9 18.11 -9.92 -12.79
CA ILE A 9 18.58 -9.33 -14.06
C ILE A 9 17.41 -9.06 -15.05
N MET A 10 16.20 -9.55 -14.74
CA MET A 10 15.01 -9.33 -15.55
C MET A 10 14.32 -7.99 -15.24
N SER A 11 13.60 -7.44 -16.22
CA SER A 11 12.79 -6.24 -16.03
C SER A 11 11.69 -6.45 -14.98
N GLN A 12 11.25 -5.34 -14.36
CA GLN A 12 10.20 -5.35 -13.34
C GLN A 12 8.90 -6.01 -13.87
N GLU A 13 8.48 -5.68 -15.09
CA GLU A 13 7.29 -6.23 -15.72
C GLU A 13 7.38 -7.75 -15.88
N LYS A 14 8.53 -8.24 -16.38
CA LYS A 14 8.78 -9.67 -16.53
C LYS A 14 8.82 -10.38 -15.18
N PHE A 15 9.35 -9.72 -14.15
CA PHE A 15 9.36 -10.27 -12.81
C PHE A 15 7.95 -10.36 -12.21
N LEU A 16 7.17 -9.29 -12.30
CA LEU A 16 5.84 -9.16 -11.69
C LEU A 16 4.75 -9.95 -12.43
N SER A 17 4.93 -10.23 -13.72
CA SER A 17 4.05 -11.13 -14.47
C SER A 17 4.10 -12.58 -13.97
N ASN A 18 5.19 -13.00 -13.31
CA ASN A 18 5.27 -14.31 -12.68
C ASN A 18 4.55 -14.32 -11.32
N HIS A 19 3.41 -15.01 -11.24
CA HIS A 19 2.60 -15.07 -10.03
C HIS A 19 3.37 -15.57 -8.78
N LYS A 20 4.27 -16.56 -8.92
CA LYS A 20 5.05 -17.09 -7.79
C LYS A 20 6.04 -16.04 -7.28
N ASN A 21 6.68 -15.31 -8.20
CA ASN A 21 7.61 -14.23 -7.84
C ASN A 21 6.87 -13.08 -7.15
N LYS A 22 5.73 -12.64 -7.73
CA LYS A 22 4.89 -11.58 -7.16
C LYS A 22 4.43 -11.93 -5.74
N GLN A 23 3.90 -13.14 -5.53
CA GLN A 23 3.45 -13.57 -4.21
C GLN A 23 4.59 -13.64 -3.19
N ARG A 24 5.78 -14.10 -3.59
CA ARG A 24 6.93 -14.12 -2.69
C ARG A 24 7.43 -12.73 -2.34
N LEU A 25 7.48 -11.83 -3.32
CA LEU A 25 7.83 -10.44 -3.06
C LEU A 25 6.89 -9.81 -2.02
N ILE A 26 5.57 -10.01 -2.19
CA ILE A 26 4.57 -9.52 -1.23
C ILE A 26 4.81 -10.11 0.17
N ASN A 27 5.08 -11.42 0.26
CA ASN A 27 5.35 -12.07 1.54
C ASN A 27 6.62 -11.56 2.22
N ILE A 28 7.70 -11.35 1.46
CA ILE A 28 8.96 -10.79 1.98
C ILE A 28 8.70 -9.38 2.53
N LEU A 29 8.04 -8.52 1.76
CA LEU A 29 7.71 -7.17 2.19
C LEU A 29 6.85 -7.17 3.45
N ARG A 30 5.80 -8.00 3.48
CA ARG A 30 4.95 -8.18 4.67
C ARG A 30 5.78 -8.52 5.91
N VAL A 31 6.63 -9.54 5.81
CA VAL A 31 7.47 -9.97 6.94
C VAL A 31 8.43 -8.86 7.38
N LYS A 32 9.04 -8.12 6.44
CA LYS A 32 9.93 -7.01 6.78
C LYS A 32 9.21 -5.89 7.51
N PHE A 33 8.08 -5.41 6.99
CA PHE A 33 7.31 -4.36 7.65
C PHE A 33 6.82 -4.80 9.04
N GLN A 34 6.37 -6.05 9.18
CA GLN A 34 6.00 -6.59 10.49
C GLN A 34 7.18 -6.65 11.47
N LYS A 35 8.39 -6.98 10.99
CA LYS A 35 9.61 -6.97 11.82
C LYS A 35 10.00 -5.58 12.30
N GLU A 36 9.76 -4.55 11.48
CA GLU A 36 9.95 -3.14 11.86
C GLU A 36 8.80 -2.59 12.73
N GLY A 37 7.87 -3.44 13.16
CA GLY A 37 6.77 -3.07 14.07
C GLY A 37 5.53 -2.49 13.39
N PHE A 38 5.46 -2.48 12.06
CA PHE A 38 4.28 -2.01 11.34
C PHE A 38 3.15 -3.04 11.36
N VAL A 39 1.92 -2.56 11.52
CA VAL A 39 0.72 -3.36 11.28
C VAL A 39 0.51 -3.48 9.76
N VAL A 40 0.60 -4.71 9.25
CA VAL A 40 0.43 -4.99 7.81
C VAL A 40 -0.92 -5.67 7.58
N LYS A 41 -1.72 -5.10 6.68
CA LYS A 41 -2.95 -5.70 6.15
C LYS A 41 -2.75 -6.02 4.66
N GLN A 42 -3.15 -7.21 4.22
CA GLN A 42 -3.08 -7.62 2.81
C GLN A 42 -4.51 -7.69 2.25
N ALA A 43 -4.76 -7.00 1.13
CA ALA A 43 -6.06 -7.06 0.47
C ALA A 43 -6.27 -8.43 -0.18
N GLN A 44 -7.44 -9.01 0.06
CA GLN A 44 -7.91 -10.20 -0.68
C GLN A 44 -8.69 -9.82 -1.94
N GLY A 45 -9.25 -8.61 -1.98
CA GLY A 45 -9.95 -8.05 -3.12
C GLY A 45 -9.42 -6.65 -3.41
N ASP A 46 -10.29 -5.66 -3.30
CA ASP A 46 -9.98 -4.26 -3.59
C ASP A 46 -9.03 -3.65 -2.53
N VAL A 47 -7.92 -3.11 -3.01
CA VAL A 47 -6.87 -2.50 -2.17
C VAL A 47 -7.32 -1.12 -1.68
N ASP A 48 -7.95 -0.32 -2.55
CA ASP A 48 -8.36 1.04 -2.25
C ASP A 48 -9.42 1.07 -1.15
N TYR A 49 -10.41 0.18 -1.28
CA TYR A 49 -11.41 -0.01 -0.23
C TYR A 49 -10.78 -0.39 1.12
N LEU A 50 -9.79 -1.29 1.12
CA LEU A 50 -9.14 -1.72 2.37
C LEU A 50 -8.33 -0.60 3.02
N ILE A 51 -7.67 0.25 2.22
CA ILE A 51 -6.93 1.42 2.70
C ILE A 51 -7.90 2.40 3.35
N ILE A 52 -8.97 2.80 2.65
CA ILE A 52 -9.94 3.76 3.17
C ILE A 52 -10.67 3.23 4.41
N LYS A 53 -11.11 1.96 4.39
CA LYS A 53 -11.72 1.33 5.56
C LYS A 53 -10.79 1.35 6.78
N SER A 54 -9.51 1.05 6.57
CA SER A 54 -8.52 1.09 7.66
C SER A 54 -8.29 2.50 8.17
N ALA A 55 -8.23 3.50 7.29
CA ALA A 55 -8.10 4.90 7.68
C ALA A 55 -9.31 5.36 8.52
N LEU A 56 -10.54 4.96 8.13
CA LEU A 56 -11.76 5.25 8.88
C LEU A 56 -11.77 4.60 10.27
N GLU A 57 -11.35 3.34 10.36
CA GLU A 57 -11.25 2.63 11.64
C GLU A 57 -10.25 3.31 12.59
N ILE A 58 -9.06 3.65 12.09
CA ILE A 58 -8.01 4.33 12.87
C ILE A 58 -8.43 5.76 13.22
N GLY A 59 -9.13 6.45 12.32
CA GLY A 59 -9.58 7.82 12.50
C GLY A 59 -10.60 7.98 13.63
N LYS A 60 -11.31 6.93 14.04
CA LYS A 60 -12.23 6.97 15.20
C LYS A 60 -11.51 7.21 16.52
N SER A 61 -10.24 6.84 16.61
CA SER A 61 -9.42 6.94 17.82
C SER A 61 -8.18 7.80 17.66
N SER A 62 -8.01 8.45 16.50
CA SER A 62 -6.80 9.21 16.16
C SER A 62 -7.15 10.65 15.83
N GLN A 63 -6.30 11.58 16.27
CA GLN A 63 -6.46 13.01 15.99
C GLN A 63 -6.23 13.34 14.51
N CYS A 64 -5.39 12.56 13.83
CA CYS A 64 -5.07 12.74 12.42
C CYS A 64 -4.68 11.40 11.80
N VAL A 65 -5.17 11.13 10.59
CA VAL A 65 -4.80 9.98 9.78
C VAL A 65 -4.45 10.46 8.38
N VAL A 66 -3.33 9.98 7.84
CA VAL A 66 -2.90 10.29 6.47
C VAL A 66 -2.84 9.00 5.66
N ALA A 67 -3.68 8.89 4.64
CA ALA A 67 -3.56 7.85 3.63
C ALA A 67 -2.61 8.33 2.53
N VAL A 68 -1.58 7.53 2.23
CA VAL A 68 -0.58 7.86 1.22
C VAL A 68 -0.75 6.90 0.04
N GLY A 69 -0.83 7.45 -1.17
CA GLY A 69 -0.94 6.67 -2.40
C GLY A 69 -0.66 7.52 -3.65
N GLU A 70 -0.54 6.87 -4.81
CA GLU A 70 -0.40 7.57 -6.10
C GLU A 70 -1.77 7.70 -6.81
N ASP A 71 -2.69 6.76 -6.56
CA ASP A 71 -3.95 6.60 -7.27
C ASP A 71 -5.01 7.62 -6.84
N ILE A 72 -5.62 8.30 -7.82
CA ILE A 72 -6.70 9.28 -7.56
C ILE A 72 -7.98 8.62 -7.06
N ASP A 73 -8.19 7.35 -7.39
CA ASP A 73 -9.36 6.58 -6.97
C ASP A 73 -9.45 6.48 -5.44
N LEU A 74 -8.31 6.46 -4.73
CA LEU A 74 -8.26 6.55 -3.27
C LEU A 74 -8.93 7.83 -2.74
N LEU A 75 -8.67 8.98 -3.38
CA LEU A 75 -9.27 10.26 -3.00
C LEU A 75 -10.77 10.27 -3.28
N VAL A 76 -11.19 9.72 -4.41
CA VAL A 76 -12.62 9.62 -4.78
C VAL A 76 -13.37 8.73 -3.79
N ILE A 77 -12.83 7.54 -3.48
CA ILE A 77 -13.43 6.62 -2.52
C ILE A 77 -13.45 7.23 -1.12
N MET A 78 -12.40 7.94 -0.71
CA MET A 78 -12.34 8.62 0.59
C MET A 78 -13.44 9.67 0.72
N THR A 79 -13.55 10.57 -0.26
CA THR A 79 -14.57 11.65 -0.26
C THR A 79 -16.00 11.11 -0.32
N ALA A 80 -16.23 9.99 -1.00
CA ALA A 80 -17.52 9.31 -0.98
C ALA A 80 -17.81 8.60 0.36
N SER A 81 -16.78 8.19 1.10
CA SER A 81 -16.92 7.37 2.31
C SER A 81 -17.03 8.20 3.60
N THR A 82 -16.50 9.42 3.63
CA THR A 82 -16.48 10.24 4.84
C THR A 82 -16.35 11.74 4.57
N ASN A 83 -16.92 12.54 5.46
CA ASN A 83 -16.71 13.99 5.53
C ASN A 83 -15.83 14.39 6.74
N SER A 84 -15.08 13.44 7.29
CA SER A 84 -14.29 13.67 8.51
C SER A 84 -13.09 14.58 8.23
N GLU A 85 -12.92 15.62 9.04
CA GLU A 85 -11.83 16.59 8.90
C GLU A 85 -10.48 16.08 9.43
N ASN A 86 -10.43 14.88 10.02
CA ASN A 86 -9.22 14.28 10.59
C ASN A 86 -8.55 13.23 9.69
N ILE A 87 -9.09 12.98 8.49
CA ILE A 87 -8.51 12.03 7.53
C ILE A 87 -8.08 12.78 6.28
N PHE A 88 -6.81 12.65 5.94
CA PHE A 88 -6.18 13.34 4.82
C PHE A 88 -5.66 12.32 3.81
N TYR A 89 -5.65 12.71 2.54
CA TYR A 89 -4.98 11.97 1.49
C TYR A 89 -3.75 12.74 1.03
N LEU A 90 -2.60 12.09 1.09
CA LEU A 90 -1.34 12.61 0.55
C LEU A 90 -1.03 11.86 -0.74
N LYS A 91 -1.16 12.56 -1.86
CA LYS A 91 -0.68 12.05 -3.14
C LYS A 91 0.85 12.02 -3.12
N HIS A 92 1.43 10.83 -3.22
CA HIS A 92 2.86 10.71 -3.47
C HIS A 92 3.12 10.95 -4.96
N GLU A 93 3.84 12.00 -5.31
CA GLU A 93 4.35 12.17 -6.66
C GLU A 93 5.75 11.58 -6.73
N ARG A 94 6.02 10.69 -7.70
CA ARG A 94 7.39 10.30 -7.98
C ARG A 94 8.20 11.55 -8.28
N GLY A 95 9.16 11.85 -7.41
CA GLY A 95 10.15 12.88 -7.69
C GLY A 95 10.79 12.59 -9.05
N LYS A 96 10.95 13.62 -9.88
CA LYS A 96 11.83 13.51 -11.04
C LYS A 96 13.20 13.08 -10.51
N ALA A 97 13.71 11.95 -10.98
CA ALA A 97 15.12 11.64 -10.82
C ALA A 97 15.88 12.81 -11.47
N VAL A 98 16.62 13.57 -10.67
CA VAL A 98 17.62 14.53 -11.14
C VAL A 98 18.88 13.77 -11.46
#